data_AF-I3TG35-F1
#
_entry.id   AF-I3TG35-F1
#
_cell.length_a   1.000
_cell.length_b   1.000
_cell.length_c   1.000
_cell.angle_alpha   90.00
_cell.angle_beta   90.00
_cell.angle_gamma   90.00
#
_symmetry.space_group_name_H-M   'P 1'
#
loop_
_entity.id
_entity.type
_entity.pdbx_description
1 polymer ?
#
loop_
_entity_poly.entity_id
_entity_poly.type
_entity_poly.pdbx_seq_one_letter_code
_entity_poly.pdbx_strand_id
1 'polypeptide(L)' 'MAEIGEKTASAYLSIHLVPCDAKSECPFYKLEKAEEDQCVAVCTVTDRVLTRSSARKCLTLWRECPFYKLGVESSSS' A
#
# COMPACT_ATOMS: atom_id res chain seq x y z
N MET A 1 -17.90 -31.32 10.94
CA MET A 1 -17.55 -30.93 9.56
C MET A 1 -18.36 -29.66 9.30
N ALA A 2 -17.71 -28.50 9.50
CA ALA A 2 -17.50 -27.44 8.49
C ALA A 2 -18.85 -26.87 7.99
N GLU A 3 -19.19 -25.58 8.05
CA GLU A 3 -18.49 -24.46 7.41
C GLU A 3 -19.00 -23.13 8.02
N ILE A 4 -18.20 -22.46 8.86
CA ILE A 4 -18.30 -20.99 9.02
C ILE A 4 -16.87 -20.47 8.91
N GLY A 5 -16.33 -20.55 7.70
CA GLY A 5 -15.07 -19.94 7.34
C GLY A 5 -15.20 -19.55 5.88
N GLU A 6 -15.20 -18.26 5.57
CA GLU A 6 -14.67 -17.68 4.31
C GLU A 6 -15.12 -16.24 4.06
N LYS A 7 -16.23 -15.76 4.63
CA LYS A 7 -16.72 -14.41 4.28
C LYS A 7 -16.01 -13.21 4.95
N THR A 8 -15.17 -13.41 5.95
CA THR A 8 -14.57 -12.31 6.72
C THR A 8 -13.11 -12.00 6.36
N ALA A 9 -12.41 -12.91 5.68
CA ALA A 9 -11.04 -12.70 5.24
C ALA A 9 -10.96 -11.90 3.93
N SER A 10 -11.93 -12.10 3.03
CA SER A 10 -11.95 -11.47 1.69
C SER A 10 -12.13 -9.94 1.74
N ALA A 11 -12.90 -9.42 2.72
CA ALA A 11 -13.11 -7.99 2.87
C ALA A 11 -11.84 -7.25 3.36
N TYR A 12 -11.05 -7.88 4.23
CA TYR A 12 -9.79 -7.31 4.71
C TYR A 12 -8.75 -7.20 3.61
N LEU A 13 -8.73 -8.14 2.66
CA LEU A 13 -7.83 -8.07 1.50
C LEU A 13 -8.24 -6.93 0.56
N SER A 14 -9.55 -6.76 0.33
CA SER A 14 -10.09 -5.77 -0.62
C SER A 14 -9.69 -4.32 -0.31
N ILE A 15 -9.50 -3.97 0.96
CA ILE A 15 -9.07 -2.61 1.33
C ILE A 15 -7.59 -2.36 1.07
N HIS A 16 -6.76 -3.38 0.89
CA HIS A 16 -5.32 -3.27 0.57
C HIS A 16 -5.02 -3.46 -0.91
N LEU A 17 -5.94 -4.09 -1.64
CA LEU A 17 -5.80 -4.30 -3.09
C LEU A 17 -5.99 -2.98 -3.86
N VAL A 18 -5.00 -2.68 -4.68
CA VAL A 18 -4.93 -1.52 -5.58
C VAL A 18 -4.66 -1.99 -7.01
N PRO A 19 -5.09 -1.24 -8.02
CA PRO A 19 -4.70 -1.55 -9.39
C PRO A 19 -3.17 -1.46 -9.51
N CYS A 20 -2.55 -2.39 -10.23
CA CYS A 20 -1.10 -2.38 -10.46
C CYS A 20 -0.59 -1.15 -11.23
N ASP A 21 -1.50 -0.36 -11.80
CA ASP A 21 -1.23 0.94 -12.42
C ASP A 21 -1.16 2.10 -11.41
N ALA A 22 -1.44 1.87 -10.13
CA ALA A 22 -1.37 2.88 -9.07
C ALA A 22 0.08 3.25 -8.70
N LYS A 23 0.87 3.75 -9.66
CA LYS A 23 2.26 4.17 -9.48
C LYS A 23 2.31 5.59 -8.92
N SER A 24 2.94 5.75 -7.77
CA SER A 24 3.23 7.06 -7.17
C SER A 24 4.61 7.54 -7.61
N GLU A 25 4.78 8.85 -7.72
CA GLU A 25 6.11 9.49 -7.86
C GLU A 25 6.95 9.41 -6.57
N CYS A 26 6.36 8.91 -5.48
CA CYS A 26 7.06 8.74 -4.22
C CYS A 26 8.14 7.64 -4.32
N PRO A 27 9.41 7.93 -4.00
CA PRO A 27 10.50 6.95 -4.07
C PRO A 27 10.35 5.81 -3.05
N PHE A 28 9.57 6.01 -1.99
CA PHE A 28 9.35 5.01 -0.95
C PHE A 28 8.11 4.14 -1.19
N TYR A 29 7.38 4.39 -2.27
CA TYR A 29 6.18 3.65 -2.61
C TYR A 29 6.54 2.45 -3.50
N LYS A 30 6.23 1.25 -3.01
CA LYS A 30 6.38 0.00 -3.78
C LYS A 30 5.02 -0.60 -4.06
N LEU A 31 4.90 -1.25 -5.22
CA LEU A 31 3.77 -2.12 -5.55
C LEU A 31 4.26 -3.54 -5.56
N GLU A 32 3.62 -4.40 -4.80
CA GLU A 32 3.87 -5.83 -4.81
C GLU A 32 2.68 -6.56 -5.43
N LYS A 33 2.94 -7.51 -6.33
CA LYS A 33 1.88 -8.22 -7.02
C LYS A 33 1.21 -9.19 -6.06
N ALA A 34 -0.09 -9.00 -5.82
CA ALA A 34 -0.87 -9.87 -4.93
C ALA A 34 -1.68 -10.90 -5.73
N GLU A 35 -2.39 -10.45 -6.77
CA GLU A 35 -3.16 -11.30 -7.70
C GLU A 35 -2.84 -10.93 -9.17
N GLU A 36 -3.51 -11.58 -10.12
CA GLU A 36 -3.27 -11.41 -11.57
C GLU A 36 -3.25 -9.95 -12.03
N ASP A 37 -4.23 -9.14 -11.60
CA ASP A 37 -4.37 -7.71 -11.93
C ASP A 37 -4.41 -6.78 -10.70
N GLN A 38 -4.24 -7.34 -9.50
CA GLN A 38 -4.29 -6.59 -8.24
C GLN A 38 -2.93 -6.59 -7.57
N CYS A 39 -2.49 -5.40 -7.18
CA CYS A 39 -1.26 -5.20 -6.43
C CYS A 39 -1.59 -4.70 -5.02
N VAL A 40 -0.64 -4.83 -4.11
CA VAL A 40 -0.68 -4.19 -2.80
C VAL A 40 0.37 -3.09 -2.77
N ALA A 41 -0.04 -1.91 -2.30
CA ALA A 41 0.87 -0.81 -2.11
C ALA A 41 1.60 -0.97 -0.77
N VAL A 42 2.91 -0.83 -0.77
CA VAL A 42 3.75 -0.93 0.42
C VAL A 42 4.54 0.35 0.58
N CYS A 43 4.48 0.94 1.77
CA CYS A 43 5.33 2.06 2.14
C CYS A 43 6.59 1.53 2.79
N THR A 44 7.73 1.70 2.14
CA THR A 44 9.04 1.27 2.65
C THR A 44 9.51 2.07 3.86
N VAL A 45 9.03 3.30 4.06
CA VAL A 45 9.35 4.09 5.26
C VAL A 45 8.79 3.45 6.51
N THR A 46 7.52 3.04 6.46
CA THR A 46 6.82 2.46 7.61
C THR A 46 6.84 0.94 7.61
N ASP A 47 7.45 0.32 6.59
CA ASP A 47 7.42 -1.12 6.28
C ASP A 47 6.02 -1.74 6.44
N ARG A 48 5.01 -1.07 5.85
CA ARG A 48 3.60 -1.46 6.01
C ARG A 48 2.85 -1.42 4.69
N VAL A 49 1.89 -2.35 4.58
CA VAL A 49 0.92 -2.38 3.49
C VAL A 49 -0.06 -1.22 3.65
N LEU A 50 -0.16 -0.40 2.62
CA LEU A 50 -1.10 0.69 2.51
C LEU A 50 -2.47 0.16 2.09
N THR A 51 -3.53 0.77 2.62
CA THR A 51 -4.87 0.56 2.09
C THR A 51 -5.03 1.34 0.77
N ARG A 52 -6.00 0.97 -0.05
CA ARG A 52 -6.37 1.65 -1.29
C ARG A 52 -6.54 3.15 -1.10
N SER A 53 -7.17 3.58 -0.01
CA SER A 53 -7.33 5.00 0.33
C SER A 53 -5.99 5.67 0.61
N SER A 54 -5.09 5.01 1.36
CA SER A 54 -3.76 5.52 1.67
C SER A 54 -2.85 5.54 0.43
N ALA A 55 -2.89 4.49 -0.39
CA ALA A 55 -2.18 4.43 -1.66
C ALA A 55 -2.62 5.58 -2.58
N ARG A 56 -3.93 5.86 -2.67
CA ARG A 56 -4.44 7.00 -3.43
C ARG A 56 -3.91 8.34 -2.92
N LYS A 57 -3.79 8.50 -1.59
CA LYS A 57 -3.13 9.66 -0.98
C LYS A 57 -1.63 9.71 -1.32
N CYS A 58 -0.95 8.58 -1.42
CA CYS A 58 0.43 8.57 -1.92
C CYS A 58 0.52 8.98 -3.40
N LEU A 59 -0.49 8.72 -4.24
CA LEU A 59 -0.47 9.19 -5.62
C LEU A 59 -0.57 10.72 -5.70
N THR A 60 -1.45 11.34 -4.91
CA THR A 60 -1.76 12.78 -5.03
C THR A 60 -1.05 13.67 -4.01
N LEU A 61 -0.79 13.18 -2.81
CA LEU A 61 -0.33 13.94 -1.64
C LEU A 61 0.97 13.39 -1.04
N TRP A 62 1.78 12.65 -1.80
CA TRP A 62 3.04 12.09 -1.27
C TRP A 62 4.01 13.15 -0.76
N ARG A 63 4.02 14.37 -1.36
CA ARG A 63 4.88 15.48 -0.93
C ARG A 63 4.48 16.04 0.43
N GLU A 64 3.21 15.94 0.78
CA GLU A 64 2.67 16.36 2.08
C GLU A 64 2.68 15.23 3.11
N CYS A 65 3.13 14.03 2.71
CA CYS A 65 3.20 12.90 3.60
C CYS A 65 4.26 13.13 4.70
N PRO A 66 3.89 13.07 5.99
CA PRO A 66 4.86 13.24 7.08
C PRO A 66 5.94 12.14 7.06
N PHE A 67 5.59 10.95 6.58
CA PHE A 67 6.52 9.84 6.43
C PHE A 67 7.52 10.06 5.29
N TYR A 68 7.20 10.87 4.28
CA TYR A 68 8.16 11.15 3.22
C TYR A 68 9.42 11.85 3.77
N LYS A 69 9.23 12.86 4.64
CA LYS A 69 10.35 13.57 5.30
C LYS A 69 11.19 12.60 6.13
N LEU A 70 10.53 11.76 6.93
CA LEU A 70 11.20 10.73 7.73
C LEU A 70 11.98 9.73 6.87
N GLY A 71 11.43 9.28 5.74
CA GLY A 71 12.10 8.36 4.83
C GLY A 71 13.34 8.97 4.18
N VAL A 72 13.26 10.24 3.75
CA VAL A 72 14.41 10.97 3.19
C VAL A 72 15.51 11.13 4.23
N GLU A 73 15.16 11.49 5.47
CA GLU A 73 16.11 11.59 6.56
C GLU A 73 16.75 10.22 6.89
N SER A 74 15.95 9.15 6.88
CA SER A 74 16.43 7.79 7.21
C SER A 74 17.32 7.16 6.12
N SER A 75 17.19 7.57 4.86
CA SER A 75 18.03 7.08 3.74
C SER A 75 19.35 7.85 3.59
N SER A 76 19.61 8.87 4.41
CA SER A 76 20.82 9.69 4.35
C SER A 76 21.86 9.34 5.43
N SER A 77 21.94 8.06 5.84
CA SER A 77 22.92 7.61 6.84
C SER A 77 23.99 6.68 6.28
#